data_AF-A0A9E5ZHM7-F1
#
_entry.id   AF-A0A9E5ZHM7-F1
#
_cell.length_a   1.000
_cell.length_b   1.000
_cell.length_c   1.000
_cell.angle_alpha   90.00
_cell.angle_beta   90.00
_cell.angle_gamma   90.00
#
_symmetry.space_group_name_H-M   'P 1'
#
loop_
_entity.id
_entity.type
_entity.pdbx_description
1 polymer ?
#
loop_
_entity_poly.entity_id
_entity_poly.type
_entity_poly.pdbx_seq_one_letter_code
_entity_poly.pdbx_strand_id
1 'polypeptide(L)'
;MKEIHLKSKGYFDPTVGVLRNAYGFGDTKPIKSITKFKLDSMMNYVGFDKVELLKTGQVIKEKMNIYLDFNSIAKGYAIDKMAEYIQINSIDNFRIEVGGEIRTIGKNLAYDMNWTIGIERIDSKVDDRKSRARIELINQSIAGSGNFRKNRFDPITNKKYVHT
;
A
#
# COMPACT_ATOMS: atom_id res chain seq x y z
N MET A 1 8.74 4.01 9.13
CA MET A 1 7.67 4.85 8.53
C MET A 1 8.00 6.35 8.55
N LYS A 2 8.33 6.97 9.70
CA LYS A 2 8.82 8.37 9.75
C LYS A 2 9.97 8.62 8.77
N GLU A 3 10.93 7.69 8.72
CA GLU A 3 12.04 7.75 7.77
C GLU A 3 11.58 7.76 6.30
N ILE A 4 10.61 6.91 5.92
CA ILE A 4 10.07 6.86 4.55
C ILE A 4 9.33 8.15 4.22
N HIS A 5 8.52 8.67 5.15
CA HIS A 5 7.85 9.97 5.00
C HIS A 5 8.87 11.09 4.69
N LEU A 6 9.93 11.19 5.50
CA LEU A 6 10.99 12.18 5.30
C LEU A 6 11.76 11.98 3.98
N LYS A 7 12.19 10.76 3.67
CA LYS A 7 12.90 10.44 2.42
C LYS A 7 12.04 10.70 1.18
N SER A 8 10.73 10.48 1.31
CA SER A 8 9.75 10.80 0.27
C SER A 8 9.33 12.26 0.25
N LYS A 9 9.87 13.13 1.11
CA LYS A 9 9.46 14.55 1.22
C LYS A 9 7.94 14.73 1.38
N GLY A 10 7.31 13.83 2.14
CA GLY A 10 5.87 13.84 2.40
C GLY A 10 4.98 13.18 1.35
N TYR A 11 5.53 12.65 0.24
CA TYR A 11 4.73 11.90 -0.74
C TYR A 11 4.16 10.59 -0.17
N PHE A 12 4.85 9.98 0.79
CA PHE A 12 4.29 8.93 1.64
C PHE A 12 3.89 9.55 2.98
N ASP A 13 2.59 9.52 3.30
CA ASP A 13 2.09 9.98 4.60
C ASP A 13 0.92 9.09 5.06
N PRO A 14 1.06 8.29 6.13
CA PRO A 14 -0.02 7.47 6.66
C PRO A 14 -1.11 8.27 7.38
N THR A 15 -0.97 9.57 7.58
CA THR A 15 -2.02 10.40 8.22
C THR A 15 -3.10 10.88 7.24
N VAL A 16 -2.97 10.54 5.95
CA VAL A 16 -3.94 10.88 4.89
C VAL A 16 -5.26 10.12 5.00
N GLY A 17 -5.43 9.27 6.02
CA GLY A 17 -6.60 8.40 6.19
C GLY A 17 -7.93 9.16 6.16
N VAL A 18 -7.99 10.36 6.77
CA VAL A 18 -9.19 11.22 6.72
C VAL A 18 -9.57 11.58 5.29
N LEU A 19 -8.59 11.93 4.46
CA LEU A 19 -8.80 12.24 3.04
C LEU A 19 -9.20 10.97 2.28
N ARG A 20 -8.47 9.87 2.47
CA ARG A 20 -8.77 8.59 1.80
C ARG A 20 -10.19 8.11 2.07
N ASN A 21 -10.65 8.26 3.30
CA ASN A 21 -12.02 8.02 3.75
C ASN A 21 -13.02 8.95 3.04
N ALA A 22 -12.75 10.25 3.00
CA ALA A 22 -13.61 11.23 2.32
C ALA A 22 -13.78 10.92 0.83
N TYR A 23 -12.71 10.51 0.14
CA TYR A 23 -12.74 10.11 -1.27
C TYR A 23 -13.36 8.72 -1.52
N GLY A 24 -13.64 7.94 -0.47
CA GLY A 24 -14.28 6.63 -0.58
C GLY A 24 -13.33 5.50 -0.95
N PHE A 25 -12.03 5.69 -0.73
CA PHE A 25 -11.05 4.61 -0.80
C PHE A 25 -10.83 3.94 0.56
N GLY A 26 -11.38 4.56 1.61
CA GLY A 26 -11.32 4.17 3.01
C GLY A 26 -12.24 3.04 3.46
N ASP A 27 -12.32 2.91 4.78
CA ASP A 27 -13.22 1.99 5.50
C ASP A 27 -14.54 2.65 5.94
N THR A 28 -14.62 3.98 5.89
CA THR A 28 -15.85 4.74 6.19
C THR A 28 -16.59 5.17 4.92
N LYS A 29 -17.88 5.53 5.07
CA LYS A 29 -18.68 6.07 3.98
C LYS A 29 -18.05 7.34 3.38
N PRO A 30 -17.96 7.46 2.04
CA PRO A 30 -17.46 8.67 1.40
C PRO A 30 -18.36 9.87 1.68
N ILE A 31 -17.77 11.06 1.64
CA ILE A 31 -18.57 12.30 1.66
C ILE A 31 -19.12 12.60 0.27
N LYS A 32 -20.35 13.11 0.21
CA LYS A 32 -21.07 13.36 -1.05
C LYS A 32 -20.39 14.42 -1.94
N SER A 33 -19.73 15.41 -1.34
CA SER A 33 -19.10 16.51 -2.05
C SER A 33 -17.89 17.02 -1.27
N ILE A 34 -16.77 17.15 -1.98
CA ILE A 34 -15.48 17.61 -1.48
C ILE A 34 -15.27 19.05 -1.96
N THR A 35 -15.73 20.01 -1.16
CA THR A 35 -15.49 21.43 -1.40
C THR A 35 -14.10 21.83 -0.90
N LYS A 36 -13.54 22.93 -1.41
CA LYS A 36 -12.27 23.48 -0.93
C LYS A 36 -12.27 23.66 0.60
N PHE A 37 -13.34 24.24 1.15
CA PHE A 37 -13.51 24.41 2.59
C PHE A 37 -13.43 23.09 3.38
N LYS A 38 -14.07 22.02 2.90
CA LYS A 38 -14.00 20.71 3.55
C LYS A 38 -12.59 20.11 3.45
N LEU A 39 -11.94 20.27 2.30
CA LEU A 39 -10.57 19.81 2.09
C LEU A 39 -9.61 20.52 3.05
N ASP A 40 -9.66 21.85 3.13
CA ASP A 40 -8.84 22.67 4.01
C ASP A 40 -9.07 22.27 5.49
N SER A 41 -10.33 22.04 5.87
CA SER A 41 -10.69 21.57 7.21
C SER A 41 -10.08 20.19 7.52
N MET A 42 -10.18 19.23 6.59
CA MET A 42 -9.61 17.88 6.75
C MET A 42 -8.08 17.90 6.80
N MET A 43 -7.44 18.82 6.07
CA MET A 43 -5.98 18.94 6.05
C MET A 43 -5.40 19.31 7.42
N ASN A 44 -6.20 19.87 8.32
CA ASN A 44 -5.80 20.08 9.71
C ASN A 44 -5.48 18.78 10.46
N TYR A 45 -5.96 17.63 9.98
CA TYR A 45 -5.74 16.30 10.56
C TYR A 45 -4.69 15.46 9.82
N VAL A 46 -4.05 16.03 8.79
CA VAL A 46 -2.99 15.39 8.01
C VAL A 46 -1.66 16.05 8.35
N GLY A 47 -0.62 15.23 8.54
CA GLY A 47 0.74 15.64 8.91
C GLY A 47 1.36 14.65 9.91
N PHE A 48 2.46 14.00 9.52
CA PHE A 48 3.21 13.08 10.40
C PHE A 48 3.83 13.81 11.61
N ASP A 49 4.11 15.10 11.47
CA ASP A 49 4.54 15.99 12.56
C ASP A 49 3.53 16.05 13.71
N LYS A 50 2.26 15.81 13.44
CA LYS A 50 1.16 15.80 14.42
C LYS A 50 0.98 14.47 15.16
N VAL A 51 1.89 13.52 14.92
CA VAL A 51 1.88 12.16 15.49
C VAL A 51 3.24 11.79 16.08
N GLU A 52 3.22 11.43 17.36
CA GLU A 52 4.39 10.98 18.10
C GLU A 52 4.28 9.51 18.47
N LEU A 53 5.38 8.77 18.32
CA LEU A 53 5.53 7.42 18.86
C LEU A 53 6.51 7.52 20.02
N LEU A 54 6.01 7.31 21.23
CA LEU A 54 6.83 7.30 22.44
C LEU A 54 7.68 6.03 22.50
N LYS A 55 8.78 6.09 23.26
CA LYS A 55 9.64 4.92 23.53
C LYS A 55 8.88 3.78 24.23
N THR A 56 7.77 4.09 24.90
CA THR A 56 6.86 3.12 25.53
C THR A 56 6.03 2.33 24.52
N GLY A 57 6.07 2.69 23.23
CA GLY A 57 5.22 2.11 22.18
C GLY A 57 3.85 2.79 22.04
N GLN A 58 3.56 3.79 22.87
CA GLN A 58 2.31 4.55 22.78
C GLN A 58 2.36 5.56 21.64
N VAL A 59 1.23 5.68 20.92
CA VAL A 59 1.05 6.69 19.86
C VAL A 59 0.23 7.85 20.42
N ILE A 60 0.80 9.06 20.35
CA ILE A 60 0.14 10.31 20.71
C ILE A 60 -0.23 11.04 19.42
N LYS A 61 -1.46 11.55 19.36
CA LYS A 61 -1.98 12.36 18.26
C LYS A 61 -2.36 13.72 18.81
N GLU A 62 -1.95 14.81 18.15
CA GLU A 62 -2.35 16.17 18.56
C GLU A 62 -3.87 16.36 18.57
N LYS A 63 -4.57 15.67 17.66
CA LYS A 63 -6.03 15.71 17.53
C LYS A 63 -6.58 14.29 17.43
N MET A 64 -7.70 14.04 18.10
CA MET A 64 -8.34 12.72 18.12
C MET A 64 -8.76 12.26 16.71
N ASN A 65 -9.13 13.20 15.84
CA ASN A 65 -9.60 12.95 14.49
C ASN A 65 -8.49 12.60 13.48
N ILE A 66 -7.20 12.66 13.85
CA ILE A 66 -6.12 12.17 12.99
C ILE A 66 -6.34 10.66 12.78
N TYR A 67 -6.45 10.26 11.52
CA TYR A 67 -6.70 8.87 11.13
C TYR A 67 -5.44 8.31 10.46
N LEU A 68 -4.86 7.27 11.06
CA LEU A 68 -3.70 6.58 10.53
C LEU A 68 -4.13 5.45 9.60
N ASP A 69 -3.68 5.52 8.35
CA ASP A 69 -3.90 4.53 7.31
C ASP A 69 -2.55 3.99 6.82
N PHE A 70 -2.32 2.69 7.04
CA PHE A 70 -1.09 1.99 6.67
C PHE A 70 -1.24 1.12 5.43
N ASN A 71 -2.31 1.25 4.65
CA ASN A 71 -2.59 0.36 3.51
C ASN A 71 -1.46 0.31 2.47
N SER A 72 -0.65 1.37 2.36
CA SER A 72 0.50 1.48 1.46
C SER A 72 1.75 0.72 1.91
N ILE A 73 1.80 0.22 3.16
CA ILE A 73 2.96 -0.52 3.71
C ILE A 73 2.57 -1.80 4.45
N ALA A 74 1.31 -1.94 4.87
CA ALA A 74 0.84 -3.05 5.70
C ALA A 74 1.02 -4.42 5.03
N LYS A 75 0.77 -4.52 3.72
CA LYS A 75 0.95 -5.78 2.97
C LYS A 75 2.40 -6.23 2.94
N GLY A 76 3.33 -5.33 2.59
CA GLY A 76 4.76 -5.61 2.63
C GLY A 76 5.23 -6.06 4.01
N TYR A 77 4.81 -5.36 5.07
CA TYR A 77 5.13 -5.77 6.45
C TYR A 77 4.57 -7.16 6.81
N ALA A 78 3.33 -7.46 6.41
CA ALA A 78 2.74 -8.78 6.64
C ALA A 78 3.51 -9.89 5.91
N ILE A 79 3.92 -9.63 4.66
CA ILE A 79 4.75 -10.56 3.88
C ILE A 79 6.10 -10.80 4.57
N ASP A 80 6.74 -9.76 5.07
CA ASP A 80 8.01 -9.89 5.79
C ASP A 80 7.85 -10.75 7.05
N LYS A 81 6.77 -10.56 7.82
CA LYS A 81 6.47 -11.39 9.00
C LYS A 81 6.13 -12.83 8.67
N MET A 82 5.42 -13.07 7.58
CA MET A 82 5.18 -14.43 7.08
C MET A 82 6.49 -15.10 6.66
N ALA A 83 7.38 -14.37 5.96
CA ALA A 83 8.67 -14.90 5.53
C ALA A 83 9.56 -15.25 6.73
N GLU A 84 9.64 -14.37 7.73
CA GLU A 84 10.36 -14.60 8.98
C GLU A 84 9.87 -15.88 9.67
N TYR A 85 8.56 -16.04 9.81
CA TYR A 85 7.96 -17.25 10.40
C TYR A 85 8.32 -18.52 9.63
N ILE A 86 8.21 -18.50 8.30
CA ILE A 86 8.52 -19.67 7.47
C ILE A 86 10.01 -20.05 7.57
N GLN A 87 10.91 -19.06 7.58
CA GLN A 87 12.35 -19.29 7.70
C GLN A 87 12.74 -19.88 9.06
N ILE A 88 12.12 -19.43 10.15
CA ILE A 88 12.34 -20.01 11.49
C ILE A 88 11.94 -21.50 11.53
N ASN A 89 11.00 -21.92 10.68
CA ASN A 89 10.61 -23.31 10.50
C ASN A 89 11.51 -24.08 9.51
N SER A 90 12.69 -23.55 9.17
CA SER A 90 13.70 -24.20 8.32
C SER A 90 13.21 -24.51 6.89
N ILE A 91 12.33 -23.68 6.35
CA ILE A 91 11.89 -23.76 4.95
C ILE A 91 12.65 -22.70 4.15
N ASP A 92 13.58 -23.15 3.30
CA ASP A 92 14.52 -22.26 2.60
C ASP A 92 14.12 -21.89 1.16
N ASN A 93 13.02 -22.44 0.66
CA ASN A 93 12.59 -22.25 -0.73
C ASN A 93 11.08 -21.99 -0.78
N PHE A 94 10.69 -20.72 -0.89
CA PHE A 94 9.28 -20.34 -0.92
C PHE A 94 9.03 -18.99 -1.59
N ARG A 95 7.77 -18.80 -1.97
CA ARG A 95 7.24 -17.53 -2.47
C ARG A 95 5.95 -17.19 -1.73
N ILE A 96 5.85 -15.96 -1.23
CA ILE A 96 4.63 -15.41 -0.65
C ILE A 96 4.08 -14.36 -1.61
N GLU A 97 2.77 -14.34 -1.80
CA GLU A 97 2.08 -13.33 -2.59
C GLU A 97 0.84 -12.82 -1.83
N VAL A 98 0.75 -11.50 -1.61
CA VAL A 98 -0.43 -10.86 -1.01
C VAL A 98 -0.83 -9.65 -1.85
N GLY A 99 -1.93 -9.79 -2.60
CA GLY A 99 -2.50 -8.69 -3.39
C GLY A 99 -1.52 -8.09 -4.41
N GLY A 100 -0.72 -8.93 -5.06
CA GLY A 100 0.29 -8.54 -6.07
C GLY A 100 1.63 -8.10 -5.50
N GLU A 101 1.80 -8.04 -4.18
CA GLU A 101 3.10 -7.87 -3.54
C GLU A 101 3.69 -9.25 -3.26
N ILE A 102 4.97 -9.44 -3.59
CA ILE A 102 5.60 -10.75 -3.62
C ILE A 102 6.93 -10.71 -2.89
N ARG A 103 7.21 -11.76 -2.11
CA ARG A 103 8.54 -12.07 -1.53
C ARG A 103 8.97 -13.44 -2.01
N THR A 104 10.22 -13.54 -2.42
CA THR A 104 10.86 -14.79 -2.83
C THR A 104 12.02 -15.10 -1.89
N ILE A 105 12.18 -16.36 -1.51
CA ILE A 105 13.32 -16.91 -0.78
C ILE A 105 13.73 -18.22 -1.47
N GLY A 106 15.04 -18.42 -1.63
CA GLY A 106 15.61 -19.57 -2.33
C GLY A 106 15.19 -19.64 -3.81
N LYS A 107 14.97 -20.87 -4.29
CA LYS A 107 14.65 -21.18 -5.69
C LYS A 107 13.35 -21.97 -5.83
N ASN A 108 12.80 -21.98 -7.03
CA ASN A 108 11.71 -22.87 -7.40
C ASN A 108 12.26 -24.27 -7.67
N LEU A 109 12.08 -25.17 -6.70
CA LEU A 109 12.59 -26.54 -6.76
C LEU A 109 11.94 -27.40 -7.86
N ALA A 110 10.72 -27.08 -8.30
CA ALA A 110 10.03 -27.85 -9.34
C ALA A 110 10.71 -27.75 -10.71
N TYR A 111 11.44 -26.64 -10.94
CA TYR A 111 12.11 -26.37 -12.22
C TYR A 111 13.62 -26.15 -12.06
N ASP A 112 14.14 -26.21 -10.84
CA ASP A 112 15.52 -25.87 -10.51
C ASP A 112 15.96 -24.47 -11.01
N MET A 113 15.07 -23.48 -10.86
CA MET A 113 15.27 -22.11 -11.36
C MET A 113 14.92 -21.06 -10.31
N ASN A 114 15.37 -19.82 -10.52
CA ASN A 114 14.92 -18.67 -9.76
C ASN A 114 13.40 -18.47 -9.88
N TRP A 115 12.82 -17.75 -8.92
CA TRP A 115 11.40 -17.41 -8.97
C TRP A 115 11.16 -16.36 -10.07
N THR A 116 10.46 -16.74 -11.14
CA THR A 116 10.04 -15.81 -12.20
C THR A 116 8.70 -15.17 -11.89
N ILE A 117 8.67 -13.84 -11.82
CA ILE A 117 7.48 -13.04 -11.55
C ILE A 117 7.07 -12.25 -12.79
N GLY A 118 5.79 -12.31 -13.16
CA GLY A 118 5.23 -11.53 -14.26
C GLY A 118 4.85 -10.11 -13.83
N ILE A 119 5.25 -9.12 -14.62
CA ILE A 119 4.77 -7.74 -14.50
C ILE A 119 3.55 -7.58 -15.39
N GLU A 120 2.40 -7.27 -14.82
CA GLU A 120 1.13 -7.17 -15.52
C GLU A 120 1.07 -5.98 -16.50
N ARG A 121 0.38 -6.15 -17.64
CA ARG A 121 0.07 -5.04 -18.54
C ARG A 121 -1.05 -4.16 -17.97
N ILE A 122 -0.92 -2.85 -18.19
CA ILE A 122 -1.90 -1.84 -17.71
C ILE A 122 -3.27 -2.00 -18.40
N ASP A 123 -3.30 -2.52 -19.63
CA ASP A 123 -4.51 -2.76 -20.44
C ASP A 123 -5.13 -4.14 -20.22
N SER A 124 -4.58 -4.94 -19.29
CA SER A 124 -5.11 -6.27 -18.99
C SER A 124 -6.50 -6.18 -18.35
N LYS A 125 -7.38 -7.10 -18.76
CA LYS A 125 -8.69 -7.25 -18.12
C LYS A 125 -8.52 -8.01 -16.79
N VAL A 126 -9.55 -7.98 -15.94
CA VAL A 126 -9.50 -8.66 -14.63
C VAL A 126 -9.43 -10.18 -14.80
N ASP A 127 -10.11 -10.68 -15.83
CA ASP A 127 -10.25 -12.09 -16.24
C ASP A 127 -9.15 -12.57 -17.21
N ASP A 128 -8.46 -11.66 -17.90
CA ASP A 128 -7.36 -11.97 -18.83
C ASP A 128 -6.10 -11.16 -18.48
N ARG A 129 -5.35 -11.66 -17.49
CA ARG A 129 -4.13 -11.02 -16.97
C ARG A 129 -2.90 -11.38 -17.79
N LYS A 130 -2.54 -10.51 -18.74
CA LYS A 130 -1.34 -10.65 -19.58
C LYS A 130 -0.11 -10.01 -18.93
N SER A 131 1.03 -10.72 -18.96
CA SER A 131 2.32 -10.18 -18.54
C SER A 131 2.91 -9.28 -19.63
N ARG A 132 3.34 -8.07 -19.27
CA ARG A 132 4.16 -7.19 -20.13
C ARG A 132 5.62 -7.61 -20.12
N ALA A 133 6.12 -8.02 -18.96
CA ALA A 133 7.51 -8.41 -18.74
C ALA A 133 7.56 -9.49 -17.67
N ARG A 134 8.73 -10.12 -17.52
CA ARG A 134 9.03 -11.07 -16.46
C ARG A 134 10.36 -10.71 -15.84
N ILE A 135 10.48 -10.89 -14.54
CA ILE A 135 11.72 -10.69 -13.78
C ILE A 135 12.00 -11.93 -12.95
N GLU A 136 13.28 -12.30 -12.86
CA GLU A 136 13.73 -13.32 -11.93
C GLU A 136 14.12 -12.66 -10.61
N LEU A 137 13.66 -13.24 -9.51
CA LEU A 137 13.98 -12.77 -8.17
C LEU A 137 14.68 -13.88 -7.39
N ILE A 138 15.73 -13.48 -6.66
CA ILE A 138 16.46 -14.31 -5.72
C ILE A 138 16.49 -13.58 -4.40
N ASN A 139 15.87 -14.15 -3.37
CA ASN A 139 15.84 -13.54 -2.04
C ASN A 139 15.41 -12.07 -2.06
N GLN A 140 14.47 -11.70 -2.94
CA GLN A 140 14.00 -10.33 -3.12
C GLN A 140 12.47 -10.19 -3.00
N SER A 141 12.02 -8.96 -2.77
CA SER A 141 10.62 -8.55 -2.79
C SER A 141 10.32 -7.67 -3.99
N ILE A 142 9.10 -7.74 -4.49
CA ILE A 142 8.57 -6.80 -5.48
C ILE A 142 7.16 -6.36 -5.08
N ALA A 143 6.90 -5.07 -5.25
CA ALA A 143 5.59 -4.47 -5.04
C ALA A 143 5.26 -3.57 -6.22
N GLY A 144 3.99 -3.57 -6.64
CA GLY A 144 3.49 -2.71 -7.71
C GLY A 144 2.40 -1.77 -7.21
N SER A 145 2.57 -0.47 -7.41
CA SER A 145 1.53 0.55 -7.19
C SER A 145 0.98 1.03 -8.53
N GLY A 146 -0.32 0.88 -8.76
CA GLY A 146 -0.94 1.22 -10.04
C GLY A 146 -2.35 1.76 -9.93
N ASN A 147 -2.67 2.75 -10.77
CA ASN A 147 -3.95 3.47 -10.75
C ASN A 147 -5.02 2.89 -11.68
N PHE A 148 -4.70 1.81 -12.39
CA PHE A 148 -5.57 1.23 -13.41
C PHE A 148 -6.69 0.35 -12.85
N ARG A 149 -6.49 -0.31 -11.69
CA ARG A 149 -7.50 -1.20 -11.08
C ARG A 149 -8.37 -0.52 -10.01
N LYS A 150 -7.82 0.43 -9.25
CA LYS A 150 -8.52 1.11 -8.14
C LYS A 150 -8.67 2.60 -8.46
N ASN A 151 -9.79 2.93 -9.08
CA ASN A 151 -10.23 4.29 -9.38
C ASN A 151 -11.75 4.41 -9.24
N ARG A 152 -12.23 5.65 -9.13
CA ARG A 152 -13.64 5.98 -9.01
C ARG A 152 -13.94 7.24 -9.82
N PHE A 153 -15.15 7.34 -10.35
CA PHE A 153 -15.67 8.57 -10.93
C PHE A 153 -16.61 9.27 -9.94
N ASP A 154 -16.49 10.60 -9.88
CA ASP A 154 -17.47 11.45 -9.21
C ASP A 154 -18.80 11.42 -9.97
N PRO A 155 -19.91 11.00 -9.35
CA PRO A 155 -21.20 10.92 -10.04
C PRO A 155 -21.75 12.29 -10.48
N ILE A 156 -21.26 13.39 -9.90
CA ILE A 156 -21.71 14.75 -10.21
C ILE A 156 -20.78 15.41 -11.23
N THR A 157 -19.46 15.34 -11.00
CA THR A 157 -18.48 16.08 -11.82
C THR A 157 -17.83 15.25 -12.93
N ASN A 158 -18.07 13.93 -12.94
CA ASN A 158 -17.41 12.96 -13.81
C ASN A 158 -15.87 12.95 -13.72
N LYS A 159 -15.30 13.59 -12.69
CA LYS A 159 -13.86 13.57 -12.43
C LYS A 159 -13.43 12.18 -11.94
N LYS A 160 -12.32 11.68 -12.48
CA LYS A 160 -11.69 10.43 -12.05
C LYS A 160 -10.76 10.67 -10.86
N TYR A 161 -10.97 9.94 -9.78
CA TYR A 161 -10.07 9.88 -8.63
C TYR A 161 -9.38 8.52 -8.56
N VAL A 162 -8.13 8.55 -8.11
CA VAL A 162 -7.31 7.37 -7.85
C VAL A 162 -7.00 7.31 -6.36
N HIS A 163 -6.63 6.13 -5.88
CA HIS A 163 -6.44 5.87 -4.46
C HIS A 163 -5.04 6.23 -3.91
N THR A 164 -4.18 6.78 -4.77
CA THR A 164 -2.83 7.25 -4.46
C THR A 164 -2.74 8.76 -4.57
#